data_AF-A0A3A5H3M6-F1
#
_entry.id   AF-A0A3A5H3M6-F1
#
_cell.length_a   1.000
_cell.length_b   1.000
_cell.length_c   1.000
_cell.angle_alpha   90.00
_cell.angle_beta   90.00
_cell.angle_gamma   90.00
#
_symmetry.space_group_name_H-M   'P 1'
#
loop_
_entity.id
_entity.type
_entity.pdbx_description
1 polymer ?
#
loop_
_entity_poly.entity_id
_entity_poly.type
_entity_poly.pdbx_seq_one_letter_code
_entity_poly.pdbx_strand_id
1 'polypeptide(L)'
;MAFVGMSPEAIRQVATGLSNNAESLNSVITTVESAIQEAEANWKGLDSTNFVNDWSGQHKVTLQTATDAISQLSQSANQQADQQETTSNA
;
A
#
# COMPACT_ATOMS: atom_id res chain seq x y z
N MET A 1 -25.58 23.97 14.89
CA MET A 1 -24.26 24.33 15.44
C MET A 1 -23.25 23.47 14.71
N ALA A 2 -22.35 24.09 13.94
CA ALA A 2 -21.37 23.35 13.15
C ALA A 2 -20.21 22.94 14.06
N PHE A 3 -20.01 21.63 14.25
CA PHE A 3 -18.77 21.11 14.82
C PHE A 3 -17.64 21.45 13.84
N VAL A 4 -16.70 22.30 14.26
CA VAL A 4 -15.47 22.57 13.51
C VAL A 4 -14.39 21.67 14.11
N GLY A 5 -14.14 20.53 13.47
CA GLY A 5 -13.17 19.52 13.92
C GLY A 5 -13.17 18.28 13.03
N MET A 6 -12.13 17.45 13.18
CA MET A 6 -12.05 16.12 12.55
C MET A 6 -13.10 15.17 13.15
N SER A 7 -13.82 14.39 12.33
CA SER A 7 -14.61 13.24 12.82
C SER A 7 -13.70 12.02 12.94
N PRO A 8 -13.47 11.49 14.15
CA PRO A 8 -12.62 10.30 14.35
C PRO A 8 -13.13 9.08 13.57
N GLU A 9 -14.45 8.90 13.50
CA GLU A 9 -15.07 7.77 12.78
C GLU A 9 -14.84 7.88 11.27
N ALA A 10 -15.02 9.07 10.69
CA ALA A 10 -14.75 9.30 9.28
C ALA A 10 -13.28 9.04 8.93
N ILE A 11 -12.36 9.47 9.78
CA ILE A 11 -10.92 9.23 9.57
C ILE A 11 -10.54 7.77 9.74
N ARG A 12 -11.15 7.05 10.68
CA ARG A 12 -10.98 5.58 10.80
C ARG A 12 -11.46 4.87 9.54
N GLN A 13 -12.58 5.30 8.95
CA GLN A 13 -13.04 4.75 7.68
C GLN A 13 -12.04 4.99 6.54
N VAL A 14 -11.45 6.19 6.48
CA VAL A 14 -10.35 6.50 5.54
C VAL A 14 -9.16 5.58 5.79
N ALA A 15 -8.74 5.39 7.05
CA ALA A 15 -7.63 4.53 7.42
C ALA A 15 -7.85 3.06 6.98
N THR A 16 -9.06 2.53 7.18
CA THR A 16 -9.45 1.20 6.66
C THR A 16 -9.34 1.14 5.14
N GLY A 17 -9.85 2.16 4.43
CA GLY A 17 -9.73 2.23 2.97
C GLY A 17 -8.29 2.23 2.48
N LEU A 18 -7.41 2.99 3.15
CA LEU A 18 -5.97 3.01 2.86
C LEU A 18 -5.33 1.63 3.10
N SER A 19 -5.66 0.96 4.21
CA SER A 19 -5.15 -0.38 4.51
C SER A 19 -5.53 -1.39 3.42
N ASN A 20 -6.80 -1.39 3.01
CA ASN A 20 -7.30 -2.29 1.97
C ASN A 20 -6.61 -2.04 0.61
N ASN A 21 -6.31 -0.78 0.30
CA ASN A 21 -5.57 -0.43 -0.92
C ASN A 21 -4.11 -0.92 -0.87
N ALA A 22 -3.45 -0.82 0.28
CA ALA A 22 -2.10 -1.36 0.47
C ALA A 22 -2.09 -2.91 0.30
N GLU A 23 -3.07 -3.61 0.87
CA GLU A 23 -3.24 -5.05 0.68
C GLU A 23 -3.51 -5.43 -0.79
N SER A 24 -4.31 -4.62 -1.49
CA SER A 24 -4.57 -4.80 -2.91
C SER A 24 -3.29 -4.65 -3.74
N LEU A 25 -2.45 -3.65 -3.43
CA LEU A 25 -1.14 -3.49 -4.09
C LEU A 25 -0.21 -4.67 -3.83
N ASN A 26 -0.17 -5.21 -2.60
CA ASN A 26 0.59 -6.44 -2.31
C ASN A 26 0.12 -7.64 -3.13
N SER A 27 -1.19 -7.76 -3.33
CA SER A 27 -1.78 -8.81 -4.16
C SER A 27 -1.39 -8.64 -5.64
N VAL A 28 -1.37 -7.40 -6.14
CA VAL A 28 -0.88 -7.07 -7.50
C VAL A 28 0.59 -7.42 -7.64
N ILE A 29 1.45 -7.02 -6.69
CA ILE A 29 2.88 -7.36 -6.71
C ILE A 29 3.09 -8.87 -6.81
N THR A 30 2.36 -9.65 -6.00
CA THR A 30 2.43 -11.11 -6.01
C THR A 30 1.97 -11.70 -7.36
N THR A 31 0.88 -11.17 -7.92
CA THR A 31 0.36 -11.60 -9.23
C THR A 31 1.37 -11.34 -10.35
N VAL A 32 1.98 -10.16 -10.36
CA VAL A 32 2.98 -9.78 -11.37
C VAL A 32 4.24 -10.65 -11.22
N GLU A 33 4.70 -10.89 -9.99
CA GLU A 33 5.82 -11.78 -9.72
C GLU A 33 5.59 -13.19 -10.29
N SER A 34 4.41 -13.78 -10.07
CA SER A 34 4.08 -15.09 -10.64
C SER A 34 4.07 -15.10 -12.16
N ALA A 35 3.51 -14.08 -12.80
CA ALA A 35 3.50 -13.96 -14.26
C ALA A 35 4.92 -13.84 -14.85
N ILE A 36 5.83 -13.18 -14.13
CA ILE A 36 7.22 -13.01 -14.56
C ILE A 36 8.00 -14.32 -14.42
N GLN A 37 7.77 -15.07 -13.35
CA GLN A 37 8.35 -16.40 -13.19
C GLN A 37 7.86 -17.37 -14.27
N GLU A 38 6.58 -17.30 -14.65
CA GLU A 38 6.04 -18.06 -15.78
C GLU A 38 6.70 -17.65 -17.11
N ALA A 39 6.90 -16.35 -17.33
CA ALA A 39 7.61 -15.85 -18.50
C ALA A 39 9.06 -16.37 -18.54
N GLU A 40 9.80 -16.30 -17.44
CA GLU A 40 11.17 -16.82 -17.33
C GLU A 40 11.26 -18.32 -17.63
N ALA A 41 10.26 -19.10 -17.22
CA ALA A 41 10.21 -20.54 -17.49
C ALA A 41 10.13 -20.84 -19.00
N ASN A 42 9.41 -20.01 -19.76
CA ASN A 42 9.09 -20.21 -21.18
C ASN A 42 9.96 -19.38 -22.13
N TRP A 43 10.70 -18.39 -21.63
CA TRP A 43 11.53 -17.48 -22.41
C TRP A 43 12.96 -17.50 -21.90
N LYS A 44 13.89 -18.03 -22.69
CA LYS A 44 15.31 -18.13 -22.35
C LYS A 44 16.13 -17.14 -23.15
N GLY A 45 17.15 -16.55 -22.51
CA GLY A 45 18.08 -15.62 -23.14
C GLY A 45 18.25 -14.33 -22.34
N LEU A 46 19.13 -13.46 -22.83
CA LEU A 46 19.49 -12.20 -22.17
C LEU A 46 18.28 -11.28 -21.93
N ASP A 47 17.37 -11.21 -22.90
CA ASP A 47 16.18 -10.34 -22.78
C ASP A 47 15.24 -10.77 -21.66
N SER A 48 15.07 -12.08 -21.45
CA SER A 48 14.30 -12.64 -20.34
C SER A 48 14.95 -12.30 -19.00
N THR A 49 16.27 -12.47 -18.90
CA THR A 49 17.03 -12.08 -17.71
C THR A 49 16.91 -10.58 -17.42
N ASN A 50 17.00 -9.73 -18.44
CA ASN A 50 16.82 -8.28 -18.28
C ASN A 50 15.40 -7.95 -17.80
N PHE A 51 14.37 -8.59 -18.37
CA PHE A 51 12.99 -8.38 -17.97
C PHE A 51 12.72 -8.77 -16.51
N VAL A 52 13.25 -9.92 -16.05
CA VAL A 52 13.18 -10.33 -14.64
C VAL A 52 13.94 -9.36 -13.73
N ASN A 53 15.09 -8.85 -14.19
CA ASN A 53 15.89 -7.87 -13.46
C ASN A 53 15.18 -6.51 -13.34
N ASP A 54 14.54 -6.03 -14.41
CA ASP A 54 13.79 -4.77 -14.40
C ASP A 54 12.63 -4.82 -13.39
N TRP A 55 11.94 -5.96 -13.33
CA TRP A 55 10.92 -6.20 -12.33
C TRP A 55 11.46 -6.23 -10.91
N SER A 56 12.41 -7.14 -10.64
CA SER A 56 12.94 -7.36 -9.29
C SER A 56 13.71 -6.15 -8.75
N GLY A 57 14.30 -5.34 -9.63
CA GLY A 57 15.02 -4.13 -9.32
C GLY A 57 14.10 -2.93 -9.09
N GLN A 58 13.69 -2.24 -10.17
CA GLN A 58 13.03 -0.95 -10.03
C GLN A 58 11.53 -1.10 -9.70
N HIS A 59 10.82 -1.94 -10.44
CA HIS A 59 9.36 -1.92 -10.42
C HIS A 59 8.78 -2.48 -9.11
N LYS A 60 9.25 -3.66 -8.68
CA LYS A 60 8.82 -4.28 -7.44
C LYS A 60 9.13 -3.39 -6.23
N VAL A 61 10.34 -2.83 -6.16
CA VAL A 61 10.75 -1.94 -5.07
C VAL A 61 9.89 -0.68 -5.03
N THR A 62 9.59 -0.08 -6.17
CA THR A 62 8.72 1.11 -6.25
C THR A 62 7.32 0.81 -5.73
N LEU A 63 6.74 -0.33 -6.12
CA LEU A 63 5.41 -0.74 -5.68
C LEU A 63 5.40 -1.07 -4.18
N GLN A 64 6.41 -1.77 -3.66
CA GLN A 64 6.56 -2.04 -2.22
C GLN A 64 6.67 -0.74 -1.43
N THR A 65 7.48 0.21 -1.90
CA THR A 65 7.62 1.53 -1.28
C THR A 65 6.28 2.28 -1.24
N ALA A 66 5.50 2.21 -2.32
CA ALA A 66 4.16 2.81 -2.38
C ALA A 66 3.19 2.13 -1.39
N THR A 67 3.20 0.79 -1.31
CA THR A 67 2.43 0.03 -0.34
C THR A 67 2.75 0.45 1.09
N ASP A 68 4.04 0.55 1.43
CA ASP A 68 4.50 0.92 2.76
C ASP A 68 4.07 2.36 3.11
N ALA A 69 4.21 3.29 2.17
CA ALA A 69 3.77 4.67 2.36
C ALA A 69 2.25 4.78 2.62
N ILE A 70 1.44 4.01 1.89
CA ILE A 70 -0.01 3.98 2.10
C ILE A 70 -0.36 3.36 3.46
N SER A 71 0.34 2.30 3.87
CA SER A 71 0.17 1.68 5.18
C SER A 71 0.52 2.65 6.32
N GLN A 72 1.61 3.40 6.19
CA GLN A 72 1.99 4.45 7.14
C GLN A 72 0.95 5.58 7.23
N LEU A 73 0.35 5.97 6.11
CA LEU A 73 -0.76 6.93 6.10
C LEU A 73 -1.99 6.39 6.85
N SER A 74 -2.34 5.12 6.66
CA SER A 74 -3.42 4.46 7.42
C SER A 74 -3.15 4.47 8.93
N GLN A 75 -1.93 4.11 9.34
CA GLN A 75 -1.53 4.14 10.74
C GLN A 75 -1.58 5.56 11.33
N SER A 76 -1.08 6.55 10.58
CA SER A 76 -1.11 7.95 10.98
C SER A 76 -2.55 8.48 11.15
N ALA A 77 -3.46 8.10 10.24
CA ALA A 77 -4.87 8.45 10.32
C ALA A 77 -5.54 7.87 11.58
N ASN A 78 -5.28 6.60 11.91
CA ASN A 78 -5.78 6.00 13.14
C ASN A 78 -5.23 6.71 14.39
N GLN A 79 -3.93 7.00 14.44
CA GLN A 79 -3.32 7.73 15.56
C GLN A 79 -3.94 9.12 15.76
N GLN A 80 -4.21 9.84 14.67
CA GLN A 80 -4.87 11.16 14.75
C GLN A 80 -6.31 11.05 15.25
N ALA A 81 -7.06 10.02 14.81
CA ALA A 81 -8.41 9.77 15.31
C ALA A 81 -8.43 9.49 16.82
N ASP A 82 -7.50 8.67 17.30
CA ASP A 82 -7.38 8.33 18.72
C ASP A 82 -6.99 9.56 19.58
N GLN A 83 -6.08 10.40 19.08
CA GLN A 83 -5.71 11.66 19.72
C GLN A 83 -6.89 12.64 19.79
N GLN A 84 -7.68 12.73 18.71
CA GLN A 84 -8.85 13.58 18.65
C GLN A 84 -9.93 13.14 19.65
N GLU A 85 -10.17 11.84 19.78
CA GLU A 85 -11.09 11.31 20.81
C GLU A 85 -10.59 11.60 22.21
N THR A 86 -9.30 11.38 22.48
CA THR A 86 -8.74 11.63 23.82
C THR A 86 -8.84 13.10 24.20
N THR A 87 -8.56 14.01 23.26
CA THR A 87 -8.61 15.46 23.49
C THR A 87 -10.04 15.99 23.59
N SER A 88 -10.97 15.46 22.79
CA SER A 88 -12.37 15.92 22.78
C SER A 88 -13.20 15.35 23.94
N ASN A 89 -12.74 14.25 24.56
CA ASN A 89 -13.35 13.64 25.73
C ASN A 89 -12.66 14.04 27.07
N ALA A 90 -11.64 14.90 27.03
CA ALA A 90 -10.98 15.49 28.20
C ALA A 90 -11.54 16.88 28.51
#